data_AF-A0A2N1VZ93-F1
#
_entry.id   AF-A0A2N1VZ93-F1
#
_cell.length_a   1.000
_cell.length_b   1.000
_cell.length_c   1.000
_cell.angle_alpha   90.00
_cell.angle_beta   90.00
_cell.angle_gamma   90.00
#
_symmetry.space_group_name_H-M   'P 1'
#
loop_
_entity.id
_entity.type
_entity.pdbx_description
1 polymer ?
#
loop_
_entity_poly.entity_id
_entity_poly.type
_entity_poly.pdbx_seq_one_letter_code
_entity_poly.pdbx_strand_id
1 'polypeptide(L)'
;DCVFAIYENEVAKCSIEKAYFDKRIEFRKPISCHLFPIRINDFGGAVLRYEEYDECAPALKKGLQTKISVLEFCKEALERAYGINFYQKLIDKMRS
;
A
#
# COMPACT_ATOMS: atom_id res chain seq x y z
N ASP A 1 -1.25 -6.47 -16.33
CA ASP A 1 -1.97 -7.47 -15.52
C ASP A 1 -0.99 -8.24 -14.63
N CYS A 2 -1.36 -8.59 -13.41
CA CYS A 2 -0.48 -9.24 -12.42
C CYS A 2 -0.74 -10.75 -12.36
N VAL A 3 0.32 -11.58 -12.48
CA VAL A 3 0.23 -13.06 -12.45
C VAL A 3 -0.38 -13.61 -11.14
N PHE A 4 -0.29 -12.84 -10.05
CA PHE A 4 -0.86 -13.22 -8.76
C PHE A 4 -2.27 -12.65 -8.52
N ALA A 5 -2.86 -11.97 -9.50
CA ALA A 5 -4.24 -11.49 -9.40
C ALA A 5 -5.22 -12.66 -9.59
N ILE A 6 -6.16 -12.78 -8.66
CA ILE A 6 -7.32 -13.66 -8.76
C ILE A 6 -8.57 -12.82 -8.60
N TYR A 7 -9.66 -13.22 -9.25
CA TYR A 7 -10.92 -12.49 -9.20
C TYR A 7 -11.92 -13.25 -8.33
N GLU A 8 -12.46 -12.56 -7.33
CA GLU A 8 -13.62 -13.01 -6.58
C GLU A 8 -14.79 -12.10 -6.94
N ASN A 9 -15.69 -12.61 -7.78
CA ASN A 9 -16.69 -11.81 -8.49
C ASN A 9 -15.98 -10.72 -9.33
N GLU A 10 -16.37 -9.45 -9.15
CA GLU A 10 -15.78 -8.30 -9.83
C GLU A 10 -14.60 -7.67 -9.06
N VAL A 11 -14.12 -8.32 -7.99
CA VAL A 11 -13.04 -7.80 -7.14
C VAL A 11 -11.74 -8.55 -7.39
N ALA A 12 -10.74 -7.85 -7.92
CA ALA A 12 -9.37 -8.34 -8.01
C ALA A 12 -8.74 -8.44 -6.61
N LYS A 13 -8.13 -9.58 -6.30
CA LYS A 13 -7.42 -9.87 -5.05
C LYS A 13 -6.04 -10.45 -5.35
N CYS A 14 -5.09 -10.26 -4.44
CA CYS A 14 -3.78 -10.91 -4.52
C CYS A 14 -3.86 -12.33 -3.93
N SER A 15 -3.55 -13.34 -4.74
CA SER A 15 -3.59 -14.76 -4.32
C SER A 15 -2.66 -15.06 -3.15
N ILE A 16 -1.47 -14.44 -3.12
CA ILE A 16 -0.50 -14.57 -2.03
C ILE A 16 -1.07 -14.01 -0.72
N GLU A 17 -1.67 -12.82 -0.76
CA GLU A 17 -2.24 -12.21 0.44
C GLU A 17 -3.46 -12.96 0.95
N LYS A 18 -4.30 -13.46 0.03
CA LYS A 18 -5.40 -14.35 0.40
C LYS A 18 -4.88 -15.59 1.13
N ALA A 19 -3.89 -16.28 0.56
CA ALA A 19 -3.32 -17.48 1.17
C ALA A 19 -2.70 -17.22 2.56
N TYR A 20 -2.11 -16.04 2.76
CA TYR A 20 -1.62 -15.60 4.06
C TYR A 20 -2.76 -15.43 5.09
N PHE A 21 -3.84 -14.72 4.73
CA PHE A 21 -4.98 -14.54 5.63
C PHE A 21 -5.74 -15.85 5.90
N ASP A 22 -5.74 -16.77 4.93
CA ASP A 22 -6.28 -18.13 5.06
C ASP A 22 -5.35 -19.07 5.88
N LYS A 23 -4.22 -18.56 6.40
CA LYS A 23 -3.21 -19.31 7.18
C LYS A 23 -2.61 -20.51 6.43
N ARG A 24 -2.60 -20.46 5.09
CA ARG A 24 -2.02 -21.51 4.23
C ARG A 24 -0.53 -21.32 4.02
N ILE A 25 -0.05 -20.08 4.13
CA ILE A 25 1.36 -19.71 4.03
C ILE A 25 1.69 -18.67 5.11
N GLU A 26 2.93 -18.65 5.57
CA GLU A 26 3.41 -17.65 6.55
C GLU A 26 3.85 -16.33 5.87
N PHE A 27 4.09 -16.38 4.56
CA PHE A 27 4.53 -15.23 3.78
C PHE A 27 3.34 -14.37 3.34
N ARG A 28 3.24 -13.15 3.87
CA ARG A 28 2.35 -12.12 3.31
C ARG A 28 2.96 -11.51 2.05
N LYS A 29 2.13 -11.01 1.13
CA LYS A 29 2.55 -10.34 -0.13
C LYS A 29 3.82 -9.46 0.02
N PRO A 30 4.65 -9.33 -1.03
CA PRO A 30 5.86 -8.51 -0.99
C PRO A 30 5.57 -7.09 -0.51
N ILE A 31 6.50 -6.51 0.25
CA ILE A 31 6.39 -5.13 0.77
C ILE A 31 6.15 -4.13 -0.37
N SER A 32 6.83 -4.30 -1.50
CA SER A 32 6.65 -3.46 -2.69
C SER A 32 5.21 -3.49 -3.24
N CYS A 33 4.57 -4.66 -3.25
CA CYS A 33 3.16 -4.80 -3.66
C CYS A 33 2.20 -4.26 -2.58
N HIS A 34 2.57 -4.37 -1.31
CA HIS A 34 1.74 -3.91 -0.20
C HIS A 34 1.72 -2.38 -0.09
N LEU A 35 2.84 -1.74 -0.41
CA LEU A 35 3.00 -0.29 -0.36
C LEU A 35 2.32 0.45 -1.51
N PHE A 36 1.98 -0.24 -2.61
CA PHE A 36 1.36 0.40 -3.77
C PHE A 36 0.10 1.18 -3.37
N PRO A 37 -0.07 2.44 -3.80
CA PRO A 37 0.67 3.16 -4.87
C PRO A 37 1.96 3.88 -4.44
N ILE A 38 2.44 3.70 -3.21
CA ILE A 38 3.74 4.24 -2.77
C ILE A 38 4.88 3.35 -3.27
N ARG A 39 5.84 3.96 -3.97
CA ARG A 39 7.13 3.38 -4.35
C ARG A 39 8.24 3.95 -3.50
N ILE A 40 9.30 3.16 -3.36
CA ILE A 40 10.43 3.49 -2.52
C ILE A 40 11.69 3.33 -3.33
N ASN A 41 12.47 4.42 -3.39
CA ASN A 41 13.80 4.39 -3.94
C ASN A 41 14.79 4.71 -2.81
N ASP A 42 15.89 3.97 -2.75
CA ASP A 42 16.98 4.25 -1.81
C ASP A 42 18.04 5.10 -2.50
N PHE A 43 18.15 6.36 -2.09
CA PHE A 43 19.16 7.30 -2.55
C PHE A 43 19.87 7.91 -1.34
N GLY A 44 20.56 7.07 -0.56
CA GLY A 44 21.16 7.48 0.71
C GLY A 44 20.11 7.73 1.81
N GLY A 45 18.93 7.11 1.67
CA GLY A 45 17.74 7.35 2.46
C GLY A 45 16.47 6.95 1.69
N ALA A 46 15.44 6.52 2.43
CA ALA A 46 14.17 6.11 1.84
C ALA A 46 13.41 7.31 1.27
N VAL A 47 13.32 7.38 -0.06
CA VAL A 47 12.50 8.37 -0.78
C VAL A 47 11.18 7.71 -1.17
N LEU A 48 10.10 8.13 -0.50
CA LEU A 48 8.74 7.72 -0.84
C LEU A 48 8.24 8.54 -2.03
N ARG A 49 7.71 7.87 -3.05
CA ARG A 49 7.08 8.49 -4.21
C ARG A 49 5.69 7.90 -4.41
N TYR A 50 4.71 8.74 -4.68
CA TYR A 50 3.41 8.29 -5.16
C TYR A 50 3.53 7.98 -6.65
N GLU A 51 3.11 6.78 -7.05
CA GLU A 51 3.03 6.39 -8.46
C GLU A 51 1.59 6.53 -8.94
N GLU A 52 1.37 7.40 -9.92
CA GLU A 52 0.06 7.66 -10.48
C GLU A 52 -0.23 6.70 -11.65
N TYR A 53 -1.41 6.08 -11.61
CA TYR A 53 -1.95 5.26 -12.70
C TYR A 53 -3.39 5.66 -12.96
N ASP A 54 -3.80 5.60 -14.22
CA ASP A 54 -5.17 5.94 -14.64
C ASP A 54 -6.22 5.09 -13.91
N GLU A 55 -5.91 3.82 -13.65
CA GLU A 55 -6.78 2.88 -12.93
C GLU A 55 -7.00 3.29 -11.47
N CYS A 56 -6.16 4.17 -10.90
CA CYS A 56 -6.32 4.68 -9.54
C CYS A 56 -7.31 5.86 -9.45
N ALA A 57 -7.76 6.45 -10.56
CA ALA A 57 -8.65 7.61 -10.53
C ALA A 57 -9.93 7.41 -9.70
N PRO A 58 -10.62 6.24 -9.76
CA PRO A 58 -11.77 5.98 -8.89
C PRO A 58 -11.39 5.94 -7.39
N ALA A 59 -10.21 5.40 -7.07
CA ALA A 59 -9.72 5.33 -5.70
C ALA A 59 -9.38 6.73 -5.15
N LEU A 60 -8.77 7.60 -5.96
CA LEU A 60 -8.52 9.00 -5.61
C LEU A 60 -9.82 9.76 -5.32
N LYS A 61 -10.83 9.60 -6.18
CA LYS A 61 -12.16 10.20 -5.96
C LYS A 61 -12.77 9.74 -4.63
N LYS A 62 -12.67 8.45 -4.31
CA LYS A 62 -13.14 7.91 -3.04
C LYS A 62 -12.35 8.47 -1.86
N GLY A 63 -11.02 8.54 -1.96
CA GLY A 63 -10.15 9.11 -0.93
C GLY A 63 -10.49 10.56 -0.59
N LEU A 64 -10.77 11.38 -1.61
CA LEU A 64 -11.24 12.77 -1.42
C LEU A 64 -12.58 12.84 -0.69
N GLN A 65 -13.53 11.97 -1.04
CA GLN A 65 -14.84 11.91 -0.39
C GLN A 65 -14.74 11.46 1.06
N THR A 66 -13.89 10.48 1.35
CA THR A 66 -13.70 9.92 2.70
C THR A 66 -12.64 10.65 3.52
N LYS A 67 -11.97 11.65 2.94
CA LYS A 67 -10.83 12.36 3.53
C LYS A 67 -9.71 11.42 4.00
N ILE A 68 -9.45 10.36 3.24
CA ILE A 68 -8.36 9.41 3.49
C ILE A 68 -7.20 9.75 2.55
N SER A 69 -6.03 10.01 3.13
CA SER A 69 -4.79 10.21 2.39
C SER A 69 -4.15 8.89 1.95
N VAL A 70 -3.25 8.95 0.96
CA VAL A 70 -2.47 7.78 0.53
C VAL A 70 -1.63 7.22 1.67
N LEU A 71 -1.10 8.08 2.55
CA LEU A 71 -0.34 7.65 3.73
C LEU A 71 -1.19 6.82 4.70
N GLU A 72 -2.44 7.24 4.94
CA GLU A 72 -3.37 6.51 5.79
C GLU A 72 -3.82 5.20 5.15
N PHE A 73 -4.07 5.20 3.83
CA PHE A 73 -4.39 3.98 3.08
C PHE A 73 -3.26 2.95 3.15
N CYS A 74 -2.01 3.40 3.02
CA CYS A 74 -0.82 2.55 3.07
C CYS A 74 -0.25 2.36 4.49
N LYS A 75 -0.96 2.76 5.55
CA LYS A 75 -0.45 2.73 6.94
C LYS A 75 0.15 1.38 7.31
N GLU A 76 -0.61 0.30 7.13
CA GLU A 76 -0.18 -1.04 7.51
C GLU A 76 1.08 -1.48 6.73
N ALA A 77 1.17 -1.09 5.46
CA ALA A 77 2.33 -1.38 4.63
C ALA A 77 3.58 -0.58 5.06
N LEU A 78 3.39 0.70 5.41
CA LEU A 78 4.46 1.58 5.91
C LEU A 78 4.97 1.12 7.28
N GLU A 79 4.06 0.75 8.19
CA GLU A 79 4.42 0.21 9.50
C GLU A 79 5.14 -1.13 9.37
N ARG A 80 4.72 -2.01 8.46
CA ARG A 80 5.42 -3.27 8.18
C ARG A 80 6.81 -3.06 7.56
N ALA A 81 6.99 -2.02 6.75
CA ALA A 81 8.26 -1.73 6.09
C ALA A 81 9.28 -0.99 6.98
N TYR A 82 8.82 -0.03 7.80
CA TYR A 82 9.70 0.89 8.54
C TYR A 82 9.41 1.00 10.04
N GLY A 83 8.38 0.32 10.51
CA GLY A 83 7.92 0.41 11.89
C GLY A 83 7.04 1.61 12.18
N ILE A 84 6.35 1.52 13.31
CA ILE A 84 5.36 2.51 13.77
C ILE A 84 5.98 3.89 13.97
N ASN A 85 7.20 3.96 14.51
CA ASN A 85 7.89 5.21 14.77
C ASN A 85 8.19 6.01 13.49
N PHE A 86 8.46 5.32 12.37
CA PHE A 86 8.67 5.98 11.08
C PHE A 86 7.37 6.56 10.55
N TYR A 87 6.28 5.77 10.56
CA TYR A 87 4.97 6.22 10.13
C TYR A 87 4.50 7.46 10.92
N GLN A 88 4.67 7.44 12.24
CA GLN A 88 4.30 8.60 13.07
C GLN A 88 5.07 9.86 12.69
N LYS A 89 6.41 9.78 12.56
CA LYS A 89 7.24 10.91 12.12
C LYS A 89 6.85 11.44 10.74
N LEU A 90 6.45 10.55 9.83
CA LEU A 90 6.01 10.92 8.49
C LEU A 90 4.70 11.71 8.53
N ILE A 91 3.72 11.25 9.31
CA ILE A 91 2.44 11.94 9.49
C ILE A 91 2.63 13.29 10.18
N ASP A 92 3.49 13.37 11.19
CA ASP A 92 3.77 14.62 11.91
C ASP A 92 4.37 15.68 10.98
N LYS A 93 5.33 15.30 10.12
CA LYS A 93 5.94 16.20 9.12
C LYS A 93 4.97 16.68 8.03
N MET A 94 3.92 15.91 7.74
CA MET A 94 2.92 16.30 6.74
C MET A 94 1.84 17.23 7.32
N ARG A 95 1.74 17.30 8.65
CA ARG A 95 0.79 18.18 9.37
C ARG A 95 1.40 19.51 9.80
N SER A 96 2.73 19.63 9.78
CA SER A 96 3.50 20.86 10.04
C SER A 96 3.65 21.69 8.78
#